data_AF-A0A284RM42-F1
#
_entry.id   AF-A0A284RM42-F1
#
_cell.length_a   1.000
_cell.length_b   1.000
_cell.length_c   1.000
_cell.angle_alpha   90.00
_cell.angle_beta   90.00
_cell.angle_gamma   90.00
#
_symmetry.space_group_name_H-M   'P 1'
#
loop_
_entity.id
_entity.type
_entity.pdbx_description
1 polymer ?
#
loop_
_entity_poly.entity_id
_entity_poly.type
_entity_poly.pdbx_seq_one_letter_code
_entity_poly.pdbx_strand_id
1 'polypeptide(L)'
;MTKSKYGQVSWGDILSMAKILLPLPFLLCWKLLLSPFIKQLQHKTWLRVISDCSAQQLTSLSFPQLQYALGDSATVYNSFINQARLTPLIEELDGGTQLAWVGPKRTDRVVLYLHGGGYTSFAPPSGLTFFRYIQLELEKKGVEAGLAVLLYSLLPDASYPTPLREMRTAVDYLLKSGVAPKNLIFTSDSAGGNLTLAFFSHILHPHPAIEPFSLSSGSRFGGAFLLSPWVSLAGDDVPNSYDENGPFDVTDAATLRAWGHYALEGVPGAEINYMEPIKTPDGWYEGTDQLVDNVFISVGEFECLRDSILTFYEKKFKRYAGHSQLYVQKGGVHVDPFYDFFFVASPKTTGELTPKVVNWIADSFKTE
;
A
#
# COMPACT_ATOMS: atom_id res chain seq x y z
N MET A 1 0.48 27.37 14.35
CA MET A 1 -0.85 26.86 13.92
C MET A 1 -1.11 25.61 14.72
N THR A 2 -2.27 25.48 15.39
CA THR A 2 -2.68 24.21 16.01
C THR A 2 -2.75 23.15 14.91
N LYS A 3 -1.90 22.10 14.98
CA LYS A 3 -2.02 20.96 14.08
C LYS A 3 -3.44 20.39 14.23
N SER A 4 -4.17 20.28 13.12
CA SER A 4 -5.48 19.62 13.10
C SER A 4 -5.32 18.20 13.61
N LYS A 5 -6.31 17.64 14.33
CA LYS A 5 -6.32 16.21 14.66
C LYS A 5 -6.82 15.39 13.47
N TYR A 6 -6.51 14.09 13.45
CA TYR A 6 -6.99 13.18 12.41
C TYR A 6 -8.52 13.29 12.20
N GLY A 7 -8.94 13.47 10.95
CA GLY A 7 -10.35 13.54 10.55
C GLY A 7 -11.12 14.75 11.10
N GLN A 8 -10.46 15.69 11.77
CA GLN A 8 -11.12 16.86 12.32
C GLN A 8 -11.39 17.89 11.21
N VAL A 9 -12.67 18.06 10.87
CA VAL A 9 -13.14 18.99 9.83
C VAL A 9 -14.02 20.09 10.44
N SER A 10 -13.85 21.32 9.97
CA SER A 10 -14.76 22.43 10.29
C SER A 10 -16.02 22.40 9.41
N TRP A 11 -17.05 23.18 9.77
CA TRP A 11 -18.21 23.39 8.89
C TRP A 11 -17.83 23.94 7.50
N GLY A 12 -16.80 24.79 7.44
CA GLY A 12 -16.26 25.30 6.17
C GLY A 12 -15.65 24.19 5.32
N ASP A 13 -14.94 23.25 5.94
CA ASP A 13 -14.35 22.10 5.27
C ASP A 13 -15.43 21.16 4.72
N ILE A 14 -16.51 20.93 5.46
CA ILE A 14 -17.65 20.12 5.00
C ILE A 14 -18.31 20.77 3.77
N LEU A 15 -18.51 22.10 3.78
CA LEU A 15 -19.06 22.83 2.63
C LEU A 15 -18.11 22.78 1.42
N SER A 16 -16.80 22.90 1.64
CA SER A 16 -15.80 22.76 0.57
C SER A 16 -15.79 21.35 0.00
N MET A 17 -15.86 20.33 0.84
CA MET A 17 -15.95 18.92 0.42
C MET A 17 -17.19 18.68 -0.44
N ALA A 18 -18.35 19.21 -0.02
CA ALA A 18 -19.57 19.12 -0.81
C ALA A 18 -19.43 19.80 -2.19
N LYS A 19 -18.74 20.93 -2.28
CA LYS A 19 -18.46 21.61 -3.57
C LYS A 19 -17.55 20.79 -4.49
N ILE A 20 -16.57 20.07 -3.94
CA ILE A 20 -15.68 19.18 -4.72
C ILE A 20 -16.46 17.97 -5.24
N LEU A 21 -17.36 17.42 -4.42
CA LEU A 21 -18.15 16.23 -4.78
C LEU A 21 -19.38 16.53 -5.64
N LEU A 22 -19.91 17.76 -5.61
CA LEU A 22 -21.11 18.16 -6.36
C LEU A 22 -21.03 17.89 -7.88
N PRO A 23 -19.90 18.13 -8.58
CA PRO A 23 -19.76 17.83 -10.00
C PRO A 23 -19.64 16.34 -10.32
N LEU A 24 -19.48 15.45 -9.33
CA LEU A 24 -19.19 14.03 -9.54
C LEU A 24 -20.19 13.35 -10.49
N PRO A 25 -21.53 13.52 -10.37
CA PRO A 25 -22.47 12.91 -11.32
C PRO A 25 -22.25 13.38 -12.77
N PHE A 26 -21.95 14.65 -12.97
CA PHE A 26 -21.66 15.21 -14.29
C PHE A 26 -20.34 14.68 -14.86
N LEU A 27 -19.29 14.64 -14.03
CA LEU A 27 -17.98 14.10 -14.40
C LEU A 27 -18.07 12.62 -14.75
N LEU A 28 -18.84 11.84 -13.99
CA LEU A 28 -19.10 10.42 -14.28
C LEU A 28 -19.80 10.26 -15.62
N CYS A 29 -20.89 11.00 -15.87
CA CYS A 29 -21.58 10.98 -17.16
C CYS A 29 -20.64 11.36 -18.31
N TRP A 30 -19.85 12.43 -18.13
CA TRP A 30 -18.89 12.89 -19.13
C TRP A 30 -17.80 11.83 -19.43
N LYS A 31 -17.18 11.26 -18.39
CA LYS A 31 -16.15 10.21 -18.56
C LYS A 31 -16.74 8.95 -19.18
N LEU A 32 -17.98 8.56 -18.85
CA LEU A 32 -18.66 7.43 -19.47
C LEU A 32 -18.97 7.66 -20.95
N LEU A 33 -19.40 8.87 -21.31
CA LEU A 33 -19.67 9.24 -22.71
C LEU A 33 -18.39 9.23 -23.55
N LEU A 34 -17.27 9.68 -22.98
CA LEU A 34 -16.00 9.77 -23.69
C LEU A 34 -15.13 8.51 -23.58
N SER A 35 -15.42 7.58 -22.66
CA SER A 35 -14.55 6.42 -22.40
C SER A 35 -14.23 5.61 -23.65
N PRO A 36 -15.14 5.37 -24.63
CA PRO A 36 -14.79 4.62 -25.84
C PRO A 36 -13.76 5.31 -26.73
N PHE A 37 -13.52 6.61 -26.55
CA PHE A 37 -12.64 7.44 -27.38
C PHE A 37 -11.33 7.81 -26.67
N ILE A 38 -11.18 7.46 -25.39
CA ILE A 38 -9.99 7.77 -24.59
C ILE A 38 -9.16 6.49 -24.45
N LYS A 39 -7.91 6.50 -24.93
CA LYS A 39 -7.01 5.33 -24.93
C LYS A 39 -6.92 4.65 -23.55
N GLN A 40 -6.91 5.43 -22.48
CA GLN A 40 -6.78 4.97 -21.10
C GLN A 40 -8.06 4.35 -20.53
N LEU A 41 -9.22 4.59 -21.16
CA LEU A 41 -10.53 4.17 -20.65
C LEU A 41 -11.27 3.22 -21.61
N GLN A 42 -10.92 3.18 -22.89
CA GLN A 42 -11.65 2.44 -23.93
C GLN A 42 -11.72 0.92 -23.69
N HIS A 43 -10.80 0.35 -22.91
CA HIS A 43 -10.80 -1.07 -22.54
C HIS A 43 -11.51 -1.36 -21.22
N LYS A 44 -11.97 -0.33 -20.49
CA LYS A 44 -12.59 -0.46 -19.18
C LYS A 44 -14.10 -0.63 -19.30
N THR A 45 -14.68 -1.44 -18.42
CA THR A 45 -16.14 -1.53 -18.29
C THR A 45 -16.71 -0.23 -17.71
N TRP A 46 -18.00 0.02 -17.91
CA TRP A 46 -18.66 1.21 -17.35
C TRP A 46 -18.56 1.28 -15.81
N LEU A 47 -18.70 0.14 -15.11
CA LEU A 47 -18.50 0.07 -13.65
C LEU A 47 -17.08 0.46 -13.26
N ARG A 48 -16.09 0.06 -14.06
CA ARG A 48 -14.69 0.38 -13.82
C ARG A 48 -14.40 1.88 -14.04
N VAL A 49 -14.99 2.47 -15.07
CA VAL A 49 -14.88 3.93 -15.28
C VAL A 49 -15.49 4.69 -14.10
N ILE A 50 -16.60 4.19 -13.53
CA ILE A 50 -17.22 4.79 -12.35
C ILE A 50 -16.32 4.65 -11.11
N SER A 51 -15.79 3.46 -10.83
CA SER A 51 -14.92 3.25 -9.65
C SER A 51 -13.67 4.14 -9.71
N ASP A 52 -13.00 4.17 -10.86
CA ASP A 52 -11.76 4.94 -11.03
C ASP A 52 -12.02 6.45 -10.89
N CYS A 53 -13.09 6.95 -11.51
CA CYS A 53 -13.46 8.36 -11.40
C CYS A 53 -13.90 8.74 -9.98
N SER A 54 -14.61 7.85 -9.28
CA SER A 54 -15.03 8.07 -7.89
C SER A 54 -13.82 8.11 -6.96
N ALA A 55 -12.83 7.24 -7.18
CA ALA A 55 -11.58 7.23 -6.43
C ALA A 55 -10.74 8.48 -6.69
N GLN A 56 -10.61 8.91 -7.95
CA GLN A 56 -9.93 10.16 -8.31
C GLN A 56 -10.55 11.37 -7.59
N GLN A 57 -11.89 11.45 -7.56
CA GLN A 57 -12.56 12.53 -6.83
C GLN A 57 -12.37 12.44 -5.32
N LEU A 58 -12.44 11.24 -4.74
CA LEU A 58 -12.24 11.05 -3.31
C LEU A 58 -10.81 11.44 -2.87
N THR A 59 -9.80 11.04 -3.65
CA THR A 59 -8.39 11.36 -3.32
C THR A 59 -8.05 12.84 -3.53
N SER A 60 -8.84 13.59 -4.29
CA SER A 60 -8.68 15.04 -4.46
C SER A 60 -9.12 15.89 -3.25
N LEU A 61 -9.75 15.26 -2.26
CA LEU A 61 -10.10 15.91 -0.99
C LEU A 61 -8.85 16.27 -0.18
N SER A 62 -8.94 17.31 0.67
CA SER A 62 -7.87 17.61 1.61
C SER A 62 -7.70 16.48 2.63
N PHE A 63 -6.53 16.36 3.28
CA PHE A 63 -6.29 15.26 4.24
C PHE A 63 -7.38 15.14 5.31
N PRO A 64 -7.79 16.22 6.01
CA PRO A 64 -8.83 16.09 7.03
C PRO A 64 -10.18 15.66 6.44
N GLN A 65 -10.52 16.10 5.22
CA GLN A 65 -11.75 15.69 4.52
C GLN A 65 -11.70 14.22 4.12
N LEU A 66 -10.58 13.76 3.58
CA LEU A 66 -10.39 12.36 3.21
C LEU A 66 -10.45 11.45 4.44
N GLN A 67 -9.77 11.83 5.52
CA GLN A 67 -9.80 11.14 6.81
C GLN A 67 -11.21 11.11 7.41
N TYR A 68 -11.93 12.22 7.35
CA TYR A 68 -13.32 12.29 7.79
C TYR A 68 -14.24 11.38 6.96
N ALA A 69 -14.04 11.34 5.64
CA ALA A 69 -14.85 10.52 4.73
C ALA A 69 -14.57 9.02 4.87
N LEU A 70 -13.32 8.63 5.09
CA LEU A 70 -12.91 7.23 5.19
C LEU A 70 -13.02 6.67 6.61
N GLY A 71 -12.75 7.49 7.63
CA GLY A 71 -12.59 7.06 9.02
C GLY A 71 -11.13 6.73 9.38
N ASP A 72 -10.91 6.42 10.66
CA ASP A 72 -9.63 5.92 11.16
C ASP A 72 -9.43 4.42 10.87
N SER A 73 -8.20 3.94 11.03
CA SER A 73 -7.79 2.57 10.71
C SER A 73 -8.63 1.52 11.45
N ALA A 74 -8.89 1.71 12.75
CA ALA A 74 -9.67 0.77 13.55
C ALA A 74 -11.15 0.75 13.14
N THR A 75 -11.72 1.91 12.80
CA THR A 75 -13.10 2.04 12.34
C THR A 75 -13.29 1.36 10.98
N VAL A 76 -12.38 1.60 10.02
CA VAL A 76 -12.43 0.95 8.71
C VAL A 76 -12.28 -0.56 8.84
N TYR A 77 -11.32 -1.02 9.63
CA TYR A 77 -11.13 -2.44 9.93
C TYR A 77 -12.39 -3.06 10.54
N ASN A 78 -12.93 -2.49 11.62
CA ASN A 78 -14.11 -3.02 12.29
C ASN A 78 -15.34 -3.03 11.39
N SER A 79 -15.53 -2.00 10.56
CA SER A 79 -16.59 -1.97 9.55
C SER A 79 -16.45 -3.11 8.55
N PHE A 80 -15.25 -3.34 8.04
CA PHE A 80 -14.96 -4.44 7.11
C PHE A 80 -15.21 -5.81 7.77
N ILE A 81 -14.70 -6.04 8.98
CA ILE A 81 -14.88 -7.28 9.73
C ILE A 81 -16.36 -7.58 9.96
N ASN A 82 -17.15 -6.57 10.35
CA ASN A 82 -18.59 -6.72 10.55
C ASN A 82 -19.31 -7.05 9.24
N GLN A 83 -18.98 -6.38 8.13
CA GLN A 83 -19.53 -6.65 6.81
C GLN A 83 -19.19 -8.08 6.33
N ALA A 84 -17.96 -8.53 6.60
CA ALA A 84 -17.50 -9.88 6.29
C ALA A 84 -18.04 -10.95 7.27
N ARG A 85 -18.79 -10.56 8.31
CA ARG A 85 -19.30 -11.42 9.38
C ARG A 85 -18.20 -12.21 10.09
N LEU A 86 -17.06 -11.56 10.31
CA LEU A 86 -15.91 -12.09 11.04
C LEU A 86 -15.90 -11.56 12.47
N THR A 87 -15.07 -12.14 13.32
CA THR A 87 -14.84 -11.64 14.69
C THR A 87 -13.67 -10.66 14.68
N PRO A 88 -13.83 -9.44 15.24
CA PRO A 88 -12.73 -8.49 15.33
C PRO A 88 -11.66 -9.01 16.29
N LEU A 89 -10.40 -8.86 15.88
CA LEU A 89 -9.23 -9.22 16.68
C LEU A 89 -8.12 -8.21 16.38
N ILE A 90 -7.93 -7.27 17.30
CA ILE A 90 -6.82 -6.32 17.31
C ILE A 90 -5.96 -6.64 18.51
N GLU A 91 -4.67 -6.87 18.29
CA GLU A 91 -3.67 -7.07 19.33
C GLU A 91 -2.91 -5.77 19.53
N GLU A 92 -2.94 -5.26 20.76
CA GLU A 92 -2.11 -4.13 21.20
C GLU A 92 -0.71 -4.65 21.55
N LEU A 93 0.31 -4.11 20.89
CA LEU A 93 1.71 -4.43 21.10
C LEU A 93 2.44 -3.24 21.74
N ASP A 94 3.75 -3.39 21.95
CA ASP A 94 4.57 -2.35 22.56
C ASP A 94 4.51 -1.02 21.78
N GLY A 95 4.56 0.08 22.52
CA GLY A 95 4.53 1.43 21.96
C GLY A 95 3.19 1.83 21.32
N GLY A 96 2.10 1.12 21.61
CA GLY A 96 0.78 1.39 21.02
C GLY A 96 0.61 0.85 19.60
N THR A 97 1.50 -0.04 19.17
CA THR A 97 1.43 -0.66 17.85
C THR A 97 0.23 -1.60 17.80
N GLN A 98 -0.65 -1.45 16.80
CA GLN A 98 -1.84 -2.28 16.65
C GLN A 98 -1.69 -3.27 15.48
N LEU A 99 -1.87 -4.57 15.76
CA LEU A 99 -1.88 -5.63 14.75
C LEU A 99 -3.27 -6.28 14.68
N ALA A 100 -3.96 -6.08 13.57
CA ALA A 100 -5.32 -6.56 13.38
C ALA A 100 -5.37 -7.81 12.50
N TRP A 101 -6.15 -8.82 12.88
CA TRP A 101 -6.26 -10.06 12.12
C TRP A 101 -7.56 -10.12 11.33
N VAL A 102 -7.49 -10.57 10.08
CA VAL A 102 -8.67 -10.82 9.24
C VAL A 102 -8.92 -12.33 9.18
N GLY A 103 -10.03 -12.75 9.78
CA GLY A 103 -10.36 -14.15 9.94
C GLY A 103 -9.57 -14.81 11.07
N PRO A 104 -9.35 -16.14 11.03
CA PRO A 104 -8.62 -16.84 12.07
C PRO A 104 -7.16 -16.36 12.19
N LYS A 105 -6.70 -16.10 13.42
CA LYS A 105 -5.28 -15.90 13.71
C LYS A 105 -4.53 -17.21 13.47
N ARG A 106 -3.53 -17.18 12.59
CA ARG A 106 -2.67 -18.31 12.23
C ARG A 106 -1.23 -17.82 12.23
N THR A 107 -0.32 -18.58 12.84
CA THR A 107 1.10 -18.21 12.99
C THR A 107 2.04 -19.21 12.30
N ASP A 108 1.51 -20.28 11.72
CA ASP A 108 2.26 -21.21 10.89
C ASP A 108 2.67 -20.57 9.55
N ARG A 109 1.78 -19.75 8.97
CA ARG A 109 2.03 -18.90 7.80
C ARG A 109 1.30 -17.57 7.96
N VAL A 110 1.99 -16.46 7.75
CA VAL A 110 1.44 -15.11 7.90
C VAL A 110 1.69 -14.30 6.63
N VAL A 111 0.60 -13.73 6.12
CA VAL A 111 0.61 -12.61 5.18
C VAL A 111 0.41 -11.34 6.01
N LEU A 112 1.46 -10.51 6.11
CA LEU A 112 1.42 -9.23 6.78
C LEU A 112 1.12 -8.12 5.75
N TYR A 113 -0.04 -7.50 5.88
CA TYR A 113 -0.48 -6.41 5.02
C TYR A 113 -0.12 -5.05 5.62
N LEU A 114 0.69 -4.29 4.89
CA LEU A 114 0.98 -2.88 5.15
C LEU A 114 0.21 -2.02 4.14
N HIS A 115 -0.79 -1.32 4.64
CA HIS A 115 -1.73 -0.59 3.80
C HIS A 115 -1.12 0.68 3.18
N GLY A 116 -1.72 1.16 2.08
CA GLY A 116 -1.42 2.46 1.48
C GLY A 116 -2.20 3.62 2.11
N GLY A 117 -2.51 4.65 1.31
CA GLY A 117 -3.21 5.87 1.79
C GLY A 117 -2.29 7.05 2.13
N GLY A 118 -1.09 7.06 1.53
CA GLY A 118 -0.19 8.21 1.57
C GLY A 118 0.32 8.60 2.96
N TYR A 119 0.36 7.67 3.92
CA TYR A 119 0.59 7.92 5.35
C TYR A 119 -0.45 8.81 6.05
N THR A 120 -1.54 9.18 5.35
CA THR A 120 -2.56 10.11 5.85
C THR A 120 -3.90 9.45 6.10
N SER A 121 -4.21 8.35 5.41
CA SER A 121 -5.44 7.58 5.62
C SER A 121 -5.15 6.09 5.63
N PHE A 122 -6.07 5.31 6.17
CA PHE A 122 -6.06 3.86 6.00
C PHE A 122 -6.39 3.49 4.55
N ALA A 123 -6.05 2.27 4.11
CA ALA A 123 -6.44 1.79 2.78
C ALA A 123 -7.96 1.84 2.59
N PRO A 124 -8.42 2.05 1.34
CA PRO A 124 -9.85 1.93 1.05
C PRO A 124 -10.34 0.51 1.41
N PRO A 125 -11.63 0.33 1.76
CA PRO A 125 -12.20 -0.99 2.08
C PRO A 125 -11.93 -2.07 1.01
N SER A 126 -11.77 -1.67 -0.24
CA SER A 126 -11.39 -2.55 -1.35
C SER A 126 -10.00 -3.19 -1.19
N GLY A 127 -9.05 -2.53 -0.51
CA GLY A 127 -7.73 -3.10 -0.21
C GLY A 127 -7.81 -4.28 0.76
N LEU A 128 -8.54 -4.12 1.88
CA LEU A 128 -8.83 -5.23 2.80
C LEU A 128 -9.56 -6.37 2.10
N THR A 129 -10.52 -6.02 1.24
CA THR A 129 -11.28 -6.99 0.44
C THR A 129 -10.37 -7.77 -0.51
N PHE A 130 -9.45 -7.11 -1.20
CA PHE A 130 -8.48 -7.74 -2.09
C PHE A 130 -7.57 -8.73 -1.36
N PHE A 131 -6.96 -8.33 -0.25
CA PHE A 131 -6.08 -9.24 0.50
C PHE A 131 -6.85 -10.37 1.20
N ARG A 132 -8.10 -10.14 1.64
CA ARG A 132 -8.97 -11.23 2.10
C ARG A 132 -9.34 -12.18 0.96
N TYR A 133 -9.61 -11.68 -0.24
CA TYR A 133 -9.84 -12.51 -1.41
C TYR A 133 -8.61 -13.38 -1.70
N ILE A 134 -7.41 -12.81 -1.69
CA ILE A 134 -6.15 -13.56 -1.82
C ILE A 134 -6.07 -14.66 -0.76
N GLN A 135 -6.29 -14.33 0.51
CA GLN A 135 -6.25 -15.31 1.61
C GLN A 135 -7.20 -16.50 1.36
N LEU A 136 -8.43 -16.24 0.91
CA LEU A 136 -9.40 -17.29 0.58
C LEU A 136 -8.98 -18.12 -0.64
N GLU A 137 -8.36 -17.51 -1.66
CA GLU A 137 -7.82 -18.26 -2.81
C GLU A 137 -6.60 -19.11 -2.45
N LEU A 138 -5.79 -18.68 -1.47
CA LEU A 138 -4.70 -19.48 -0.91
C LEU A 138 -5.25 -20.71 -0.16
N GLU A 139 -6.31 -20.55 0.64
CA GLU A 139 -6.99 -21.64 1.32
C GLU A 139 -7.50 -22.70 0.32
N LYS A 140 -8.09 -22.26 -0.80
CA LYS A 140 -8.50 -23.16 -1.90
C LYS A 140 -7.34 -23.95 -2.53
N LYS A 141 -6.11 -23.43 -2.42
CA LYS A 141 -4.87 -24.07 -2.87
C LYS A 141 -4.20 -24.91 -1.77
N GLY A 142 -4.84 -25.10 -0.62
CA GLY A 142 -4.29 -25.84 0.52
C GLY A 142 -3.23 -25.06 1.30
N VAL A 143 -3.13 -23.75 1.10
CA VAL A 143 -2.24 -22.86 1.85
C VAL A 143 -3.07 -22.05 2.82
N GLU A 144 -3.23 -22.58 4.04
CA GLU A 144 -3.85 -21.82 5.12
C GLU A 144 -2.84 -20.80 5.64
N ALA A 145 -3.18 -19.50 5.54
CA ALA A 145 -2.34 -18.42 6.03
C ALA A 145 -3.19 -17.41 6.80
N GLY A 146 -2.63 -16.88 7.89
CA GLY A 146 -3.20 -15.76 8.62
C GLY A 146 -2.98 -14.46 7.86
N LEU A 147 -4.01 -13.61 7.81
CA LEU A 147 -3.90 -12.26 7.27
C LEU A 147 -3.85 -11.28 8.43
N ALA A 148 -2.65 -10.76 8.71
CA ALA A 148 -2.43 -9.73 9.71
C ALA A 148 -2.27 -8.36 9.01
N VAL A 149 -2.81 -7.31 9.60
CA VAL A 149 -2.79 -5.95 9.07
C VAL A 149 -2.17 -5.04 10.12
N LEU A 150 -1.09 -4.37 9.77
CA LEU A 150 -0.50 -3.36 10.66
C LEU A 150 -1.33 -2.08 10.56
N LEU A 151 -2.01 -1.72 11.65
CA LEU A 151 -2.72 -0.44 11.76
C LEU A 151 -1.71 0.63 12.25
N TYR A 152 -0.73 0.95 11.40
CA TYR A 152 0.31 1.90 11.77
C TYR A 152 -0.26 3.32 11.91
N SER A 153 0.38 4.13 12.75
CA SER A 153 -0.04 5.49 13.05
C SER A 153 0.07 6.40 11.83
N LEU A 154 -0.92 7.27 11.65
CA LEU A 154 -1.05 8.13 10.47
C LEU A 154 -0.85 9.60 10.82
N LEU A 155 -0.47 10.38 9.81
CA LEU A 155 -0.49 11.84 9.90
C LEU A 155 -1.92 12.34 10.14
N PRO A 156 -2.12 13.45 10.85
CA PRO A 156 -1.14 14.28 11.54
C PRO A 156 -0.68 13.75 12.91
N ASP A 157 -1.36 12.73 13.43
CA ASP A 157 -1.25 12.32 14.83
C ASP A 157 0.11 11.65 15.12
N ALA A 158 0.69 10.97 14.14
CA ALA A 158 2.09 10.56 14.13
C ALA A 158 2.75 10.84 12.77
N SER A 159 4.08 10.95 12.78
CA SER A 159 4.89 11.20 11.58
C SER A 159 6.09 10.27 11.56
N TYR A 160 6.87 10.32 10.49
CA TYR A 160 8.15 9.62 10.43
C TYR A 160 9.02 9.90 11.68
N PRO A 161 9.68 8.91 12.29
CA PRO A 161 9.78 7.50 11.87
C PRO A 161 8.82 6.55 12.61
N THR A 162 7.71 7.03 13.17
CA THR A 162 6.79 6.20 13.98
C THR A 162 6.25 4.96 13.23
N PRO A 163 5.74 5.06 11.98
CA PRO A 163 5.27 3.88 11.25
C PRO A 163 6.35 2.80 11.06
N LEU A 164 7.61 3.22 10.87
CA LEU A 164 8.74 2.31 10.74
C LEU A 164 9.06 1.60 12.05
N ARG A 165 8.94 2.30 13.19
CA ARG A 165 9.07 1.69 14.53
C ARG A 165 7.98 0.66 14.79
N GLU A 166 6.74 0.99 14.45
CA GLU A 166 5.58 0.09 14.59
C GLU A 166 5.72 -1.14 13.69
N MET A 167 6.20 -0.97 12.45
CA MET A 167 6.52 -2.08 11.56
C MET A 167 7.57 -3.02 12.18
N ARG A 168 8.66 -2.46 12.72
CA ARG A 168 9.67 -3.26 13.43
C ARG A 168 9.08 -4.01 14.64
N THR A 169 8.23 -3.36 15.43
CA THR A 169 7.55 -3.98 16.58
C THR A 169 6.65 -5.13 16.15
N ALA A 170 5.85 -4.94 15.10
CA ALA A 170 4.92 -5.95 14.60
C ALA A 170 5.66 -7.18 14.06
N VAL A 171 6.74 -6.99 13.30
CA VAL A 171 7.55 -8.11 12.79
C VAL A 171 8.22 -8.86 13.93
N ASP A 172 8.84 -8.16 14.88
CA ASP A 172 9.47 -8.79 16.05
C ASP A 172 8.46 -9.57 16.90
N TYR A 173 7.25 -9.03 17.09
CA TYR A 173 6.16 -9.73 17.78
C TYR A 173 5.73 -11.01 17.05
N LEU A 174 5.56 -10.97 15.72
CA LEU A 174 5.18 -12.14 14.93
C LEU A 174 6.25 -13.24 15.03
N LEU A 175 7.53 -12.88 14.92
CA LEU A 175 8.63 -13.84 15.07
C LEU A 175 8.68 -14.44 16.48
N LYS A 176 8.54 -13.62 17.52
CA LYS A 176 8.46 -14.08 18.94
C LYS A 176 7.22 -14.94 19.21
N SER A 177 6.15 -14.75 18.45
CA SER A 177 4.93 -15.55 18.51
C SER A 177 5.04 -16.90 17.78
N GLY A 178 6.23 -17.24 17.26
CA GLY A 178 6.52 -18.53 16.64
C GLY A 178 6.38 -18.55 15.12
N VAL A 179 6.15 -17.41 14.46
CA VAL A 179 6.19 -17.32 13.00
C VAL A 179 7.64 -17.46 12.54
N ALA A 180 7.96 -18.52 11.80
CA ALA A 180 9.27 -18.64 11.19
C ALA A 180 9.47 -17.53 10.15
N PRO A 181 10.66 -16.90 10.02
CA PRO A 181 10.88 -15.83 9.04
C PRO A 181 10.44 -16.19 7.62
N LYS A 182 10.76 -17.40 7.16
CA LYS A 182 10.36 -17.90 5.83
C LYS A 182 8.84 -18.05 5.64
N ASN A 183 8.09 -18.08 6.74
CA ASN A 183 6.64 -18.16 6.75
C ASN A 183 5.98 -16.79 6.99
N LEU A 184 6.75 -15.70 6.97
CA LEU A 184 6.25 -14.34 6.98
C LEU A 184 6.45 -13.71 5.60
N ILE A 185 5.34 -13.39 4.94
CA ILE A 185 5.31 -12.70 3.64
C ILE A 185 4.74 -11.30 3.85
N PHE A 186 5.46 -10.29 3.38
CA PHE A 186 4.96 -8.92 3.34
C PHE A 186 4.10 -8.72 2.10
N THR A 187 2.94 -8.11 2.28
CA THR A 187 2.10 -7.60 1.21
C THR A 187 1.84 -6.14 1.48
N SER A 188 1.89 -5.30 0.46
CA SER A 188 1.73 -3.88 0.68
C SER A 188 1.29 -3.15 -0.57
N ASP A 189 0.72 -1.98 -0.41
CA ASP A 189 0.36 -1.08 -1.49
C ASP A 189 0.86 0.35 -1.24
N SER A 190 1.23 1.08 -2.30
CA SER A 190 1.49 2.52 -2.23
C SER A 190 2.47 2.91 -1.10
N ALA A 191 2.03 3.72 -0.14
CA ALA A 191 2.79 4.10 1.07
C ALA A 191 3.20 2.90 1.95
N GLY A 192 2.41 1.82 2.01
CA GLY A 192 2.81 0.59 2.70
C GLY A 192 3.97 -0.11 1.98
N GLY A 193 4.05 0.03 0.66
CA GLY A 193 5.19 -0.43 -0.14
C GLY A 193 6.45 0.37 0.19
N ASN A 194 6.32 1.68 0.38
CA ASN A 194 7.40 2.51 0.91
C ASN A 194 7.82 2.06 2.31
N LEU A 195 6.86 1.82 3.21
CA LEU A 195 7.15 1.33 4.56
C LEU A 195 7.87 -0.03 4.58
N THR A 196 7.52 -0.94 3.66
CA THR A 196 8.23 -2.21 3.50
C THR A 196 9.68 -1.99 3.08
N LEU A 197 9.93 -1.10 2.11
CA LEU A 197 11.27 -0.75 1.67
C LEU A 197 12.06 0.01 2.74
N ALA A 198 11.40 0.84 3.55
CA ALA A 198 11.98 1.52 4.70
C ALA A 198 12.42 0.52 5.78
N PHE A 199 11.63 -0.54 5.99
CA PHE A 199 11.99 -1.64 6.89
C PHE A 199 13.21 -2.42 6.38
N PHE A 200 13.30 -2.70 5.07
CA PHE A 200 14.50 -3.30 4.49
C PHE A 200 15.72 -2.38 4.66
N SER A 201 15.56 -1.09 4.38
CA SER A 201 16.59 -0.08 4.65
C SER A 201 17.01 -0.08 6.11
N HIS A 202 16.08 -0.21 7.06
CA HIS A 202 16.39 -0.26 8.50
C HIS A 202 17.19 -1.50 8.90
N ILE A 203 16.95 -2.65 8.28
CA ILE A 203 17.71 -3.87 8.58
C ILE A 203 19.13 -3.78 8.02
N LEU A 204 19.28 -3.25 6.81
CA LEU A 204 20.59 -3.10 6.14
C LEU A 204 21.40 -1.93 6.73
N HIS A 205 20.71 -0.86 7.12
CA HIS A 205 21.24 0.38 7.67
C HIS A 205 20.42 0.76 8.91
N PRO A 206 20.79 0.26 10.11
CA PRO A 206 20.05 0.53 11.34
C PRO A 206 19.78 2.02 11.55
N HIS A 207 18.48 2.35 11.61
CA HIS A 207 18.02 3.72 11.82
C HIS A 207 18.40 4.18 13.23
N PRO A 208 18.99 5.38 13.42
CA PRO A 208 19.54 5.80 14.72
C PRO A 208 18.49 5.93 15.84
N ALA A 209 17.23 6.23 15.50
CA ALA A 209 16.13 6.40 16.44
C ALA A 209 15.21 5.17 16.62
N ILE A 210 15.60 4.00 16.09
CA ILE A 210 14.82 2.76 16.17
C ILE A 210 15.75 1.62 16.60
N GLU A 211 15.31 0.81 17.56
CA GLU A 211 16.05 -0.37 17.98
C GLU A 211 16.35 -1.30 16.79
N PRO A 212 17.63 -1.69 16.59
CA PRO A 212 18.02 -2.53 15.47
C PRO A 212 17.17 -3.81 15.37
N PHE A 213 17.02 -4.27 14.15
CA PHE A 213 16.39 -5.54 13.84
C PHE A 213 17.38 -6.42 13.09
N SER A 214 17.50 -7.68 13.50
CA SER A 214 18.32 -8.67 12.81
C SER A 214 17.61 -10.00 12.78
N LEU A 215 17.71 -10.69 11.64
CA LEU A 215 17.30 -12.08 11.52
C LEU A 215 18.42 -12.99 12.03
N SER A 216 18.04 -14.18 12.48
CA SER A 216 19.03 -15.24 12.76
C SER A 216 19.80 -15.56 11.47
N SER A 217 21.10 -15.81 11.59
CA SER A 217 21.97 -16.09 10.45
C SER A 217 21.38 -17.18 9.55
N GLY A 218 21.31 -16.90 8.24
CA GLY A 218 20.74 -17.81 7.24
C GLY A 218 19.21 -17.86 7.17
N SER A 219 18.51 -17.09 7.99
CA SER A 219 17.04 -16.94 7.90
C SER A 219 16.67 -15.79 6.98
N ARG A 220 15.63 -15.98 6.17
CA ARG A 220 15.07 -14.98 5.25
C ARG A 220 13.57 -14.90 5.41
N PHE A 221 12.99 -13.75 5.11
CA PHE A 221 11.55 -13.62 4.96
C PHE A 221 11.07 -14.31 3.68
N GLY A 222 9.88 -14.93 3.72
CA GLY A 222 9.40 -15.76 2.60
C GLY A 222 9.13 -14.96 1.32
N GLY A 223 8.82 -13.68 1.45
CA GLY A 223 8.69 -12.79 0.29
C GLY A 223 8.15 -11.41 0.61
N ALA A 224 8.21 -10.50 -0.38
CA ALA A 224 7.53 -9.22 -0.35
C ALA A 224 6.80 -8.92 -1.67
N PHE A 225 5.48 -8.73 -1.60
CA PHE A 225 4.67 -8.20 -2.69
C PHE A 225 4.43 -6.69 -2.47
N LEU A 226 4.89 -5.89 -3.43
CA LEU A 226 4.76 -4.43 -3.44
C LEU A 226 3.83 -4.02 -4.60
N LEU A 227 2.59 -3.68 -4.29
CA LEU A 227 1.62 -3.16 -5.24
C LEU A 227 1.81 -1.65 -5.37
N SER A 228 2.26 -1.17 -6.53
CA SER A 228 2.40 0.26 -6.80
C SER A 228 3.21 1.00 -5.71
N PRO A 229 4.42 0.53 -5.29
CA PRO A 229 5.12 1.10 -4.14
C PRO A 229 5.49 2.56 -4.38
N TRP A 230 5.25 3.41 -3.39
CA TRP A 230 5.52 4.83 -3.51
C TRP A 230 6.99 5.14 -3.21
N VAL A 231 7.83 5.10 -4.25
CA VAL A 231 9.31 5.18 -4.11
C VAL A 231 9.90 6.57 -4.30
N SER A 232 9.08 7.54 -4.74
CA SER A 232 9.43 8.96 -4.90
C SER A 232 8.28 9.80 -4.33
N LEU A 233 8.40 10.22 -3.08
CA LEU A 233 7.37 10.97 -2.37
C LEU A 233 7.31 12.41 -2.86
N ALA A 234 8.45 13.09 -2.99
CA ALA A 234 8.47 14.46 -3.51
C ALA A 234 7.94 14.54 -4.95
N GLY A 235 8.09 13.48 -5.74
CA GLY A 235 7.58 13.41 -7.12
C GLY A 235 8.24 14.39 -8.07
N ASP A 236 9.48 14.80 -7.76
CA ASP A 236 10.33 15.71 -8.53
C ASP A 236 11.36 14.97 -9.40
N ASP A 237 11.67 13.71 -9.08
CA ASP A 237 12.77 12.96 -9.71
C ASP A 237 12.43 12.38 -11.09
N VAL A 238 11.15 12.02 -11.32
CA VAL A 238 10.71 11.31 -12.55
C VAL A 238 9.37 11.85 -13.04
N PRO A 239 9.36 12.98 -13.78
CA PRO A 239 8.11 13.72 -14.07
C PRO A 239 7.23 13.07 -15.14
N ASN A 240 7.79 12.22 -16.01
CA ASN A 240 7.13 11.75 -17.24
C ASN A 240 5.75 11.13 -16.97
N SER A 241 5.66 10.05 -16.17
CA SER A 241 4.38 9.41 -15.87
C SER A 241 3.45 10.23 -14.97
N TYR A 242 3.97 11.13 -14.12
CA TYR A 242 3.13 12.01 -13.30
C TYR A 242 2.27 12.92 -14.18
N ASP A 243 2.88 13.57 -15.16
CA ASP A 243 2.19 14.52 -16.03
C ASP A 243 1.37 13.81 -17.12
N GLU A 244 1.89 12.69 -17.68
CA GLU A 244 1.19 11.90 -18.70
C GLU A 244 -0.09 11.22 -18.16
N ASN A 245 -0.02 10.65 -16.95
CA ASN A 245 -1.09 9.80 -16.42
C ASN A 245 -1.99 10.50 -15.41
N GLY A 246 -1.59 11.64 -14.83
CA GLY A 246 -2.35 12.38 -13.82
C GLY A 246 -3.86 12.54 -14.10
N PRO A 247 -4.28 12.92 -15.32
CA PRO A 247 -5.71 13.07 -15.64
C PRO A 247 -6.53 11.77 -15.62
N PHE A 248 -5.86 10.61 -15.73
CA PHE A 248 -6.48 9.30 -15.90
C PHE A 248 -6.26 8.36 -14.72
N ASP A 249 -5.27 8.63 -13.88
CA ASP A 249 -5.00 7.87 -12.67
C ASP A 249 -6.03 8.17 -11.56
N VAL A 250 -6.18 7.24 -10.64
CA VAL A 250 -7.09 7.31 -9.49
C VAL A 250 -6.55 8.16 -8.34
N THR A 251 -5.27 8.53 -8.40
CA THR A 251 -4.66 9.54 -7.56
C THR A 251 -3.78 10.39 -8.47
N ASP A 252 -4.15 11.65 -8.64
CA ASP A 252 -3.43 12.52 -9.58
C ASP A 252 -2.07 12.98 -9.03
N ALA A 253 -1.24 13.50 -9.93
CA ALA A 253 0.10 13.98 -9.61
C ALA A 253 0.13 15.10 -8.57
N ALA A 254 -0.87 15.99 -8.55
CA ALA A 254 -0.90 17.11 -7.60
C ALA A 254 -1.20 16.61 -6.19
N THR A 255 -2.16 15.70 -6.06
CA THR A 255 -2.49 15.00 -4.82
C THR A 255 -1.29 14.22 -4.29
N LEU A 256 -0.64 13.39 -5.13
CA LEU A 256 0.54 12.64 -4.73
C LEU A 256 1.67 13.55 -4.22
N ARG A 257 1.98 14.64 -4.92
CA ARG A 257 2.99 15.61 -4.47
C ARG A 257 2.60 16.28 -3.15
N ALA A 258 1.33 16.67 -2.99
CA ALA A 258 0.84 17.24 -1.73
C ALA A 258 0.98 16.27 -0.56
N TRP A 259 0.61 15.00 -0.77
CA TRP A 259 0.78 13.91 0.20
C TRP A 259 2.25 13.71 0.54
N GLY A 260 3.12 13.72 -0.47
CA GLY A 260 4.54 13.49 -0.31
C GLY A 260 5.22 14.60 0.48
N HIS A 261 4.93 15.86 0.15
CA HIS A 261 5.43 17.00 0.91
C HIS A 261 5.00 16.96 2.38
N TYR A 262 3.79 16.51 2.67
CA TYR A 262 3.32 16.38 4.04
C TYR A 262 3.97 15.21 4.78
N ALA A 263 4.15 14.07 4.11
CA ALA A 263 4.86 12.90 4.64
C ALA A 263 6.35 13.17 4.91
N LEU A 264 6.98 14.03 4.12
CA LEU A 264 8.38 14.42 4.25
C LEU A 264 8.59 15.59 5.25
N GLU A 265 7.52 16.20 5.77
CA GLU A 265 7.64 17.30 6.72
C GLU A 265 8.32 16.83 8.01
N GLY A 266 9.48 17.42 8.33
CA GLY A 266 10.25 17.09 9.52
C GLY A 266 11.17 15.87 9.39
N VAL A 267 11.23 15.22 8.22
CA VAL A 267 12.21 14.16 7.95
C VAL A 267 13.60 14.78 7.82
N PRO A 268 14.59 14.38 8.66
CA PRO A 268 15.95 14.88 8.54
C PRO A 268 16.56 14.51 7.18
N GLY A 269 17.34 15.43 6.58
CA GLY A 269 17.97 15.17 5.28
C GLY A 269 18.88 13.95 5.25
N ALA A 270 19.53 13.62 6.38
CA ALA A 270 20.35 12.41 6.52
C ALA A 270 19.52 11.10 6.55
N GLU A 271 18.22 11.19 6.81
CA GLU A 271 17.28 10.08 6.94
C GLU A 271 16.33 9.99 5.73
N ILE A 272 16.52 10.84 4.71
CA ILE A 272 15.64 10.90 3.55
C ILE A 272 15.56 9.57 2.79
N ASN A 273 16.64 8.77 2.82
CA ASN A 273 16.75 7.47 2.16
C ASN A 273 15.74 6.43 2.67
N TYR A 274 15.19 6.59 3.88
CA TYR A 274 14.15 5.71 4.39
C TYR A 274 12.77 6.03 3.80
N MET A 275 12.56 7.27 3.35
CA MET A 275 11.28 7.74 2.81
C MET A 275 11.32 7.91 1.28
N GLU A 276 12.49 8.10 0.70
CA GLU A 276 12.70 8.30 -0.73
C GLU A 276 13.60 7.19 -1.33
N PRO A 277 13.09 5.94 -1.49
CA PRO A 277 13.87 4.83 -2.04
C PRO A 277 14.59 5.15 -3.36
N ILE A 278 14.01 6.01 -4.21
CA ILE A 278 14.64 6.41 -5.47
C ILE A 278 15.92 7.25 -5.30
N LYS A 279 16.03 7.99 -4.20
CA LYS A 279 17.15 8.90 -3.87
C LYS A 279 18.31 8.17 -3.17
N THR A 280 18.13 6.90 -2.83
CA THR A 280 19.15 6.09 -2.17
C THR A 280 20.44 5.98 -2.99
N PRO A 281 21.63 5.94 -2.36
CA PRO A 281 22.88 5.71 -3.06
C PRO A 281 22.91 4.33 -3.71
N ASP A 282 23.73 4.16 -4.74
CA ASP A 282 23.98 2.83 -5.31
C ASP A 282 24.56 1.90 -4.22
N GLY A 283 24.11 0.66 -4.16
CA GLY A 283 24.49 -0.28 -3.10
C GLY A 283 23.60 -0.23 -1.86
N TRP A 284 22.67 0.73 -1.75
CA TRP A 284 21.85 0.86 -0.54
C TRP A 284 21.05 -0.41 -0.20
N TYR A 285 20.55 -1.13 -1.20
CA TYR A 285 19.81 -2.38 -1.01
C TYR A 285 20.67 -3.64 -1.09
N GLU A 286 22.00 -3.52 -1.10
CA GLU A 286 22.90 -4.67 -1.06
C GLU A 286 22.66 -5.52 0.19
N GLY A 287 22.51 -6.84 0.01
CA GLY A 287 22.11 -7.78 1.08
C GLY A 287 20.61 -8.08 1.14
N THR A 288 19.78 -7.49 0.27
CA THR A 288 18.33 -7.81 0.20
C THR A 288 18.08 -9.30 -0.10
N ASP A 289 18.93 -9.93 -0.90
CA ASP A 289 18.92 -11.38 -1.20
C ASP A 289 19.17 -12.29 0.03
N GLN A 290 19.78 -11.73 1.08
CA GLN A 290 19.97 -12.37 2.39
C GLN A 290 18.86 -12.01 3.38
N LEU A 291 17.94 -11.11 3.01
CA LEU A 291 16.84 -10.65 3.85
C LEU A 291 15.51 -11.28 3.45
N VAL A 292 15.23 -11.38 2.16
CA VAL A 292 13.94 -11.81 1.62
C VAL A 292 14.15 -12.74 0.42
N ASP A 293 13.42 -13.85 0.39
CA ASP A 293 13.60 -14.90 -0.62
C ASP A 293 13.17 -14.45 -2.02
N ASN A 294 12.03 -13.75 -2.09
CA ASN A 294 11.37 -13.39 -3.34
C ASN A 294 10.68 -12.03 -3.24
N VAL A 295 10.81 -11.18 -4.26
CA VAL A 295 10.15 -9.87 -4.31
C VAL A 295 9.34 -9.72 -5.59
N PHE A 296 8.07 -9.39 -5.46
CA PHE A 296 7.21 -9.09 -6.59
C PHE A 296 6.72 -7.64 -6.51
N ILE A 297 7.19 -6.82 -7.45
CA ILE A 297 6.73 -5.45 -7.63
C ILE A 297 5.72 -5.39 -8.78
N SER A 298 4.62 -4.68 -8.60
CA SER A 298 3.67 -4.41 -9.69
C SER A 298 3.36 -2.92 -9.80
N VAL A 299 2.97 -2.49 -11.00
CA VAL A 299 2.68 -1.09 -11.31
C VAL A 299 1.71 -0.99 -12.49
N GLY A 300 0.84 0.01 -12.52
CA GLY A 300 -0.08 0.27 -13.62
C GLY A 300 0.59 0.95 -14.83
N GLU A 301 0.14 0.63 -16.05
CA GLU A 301 0.58 1.32 -17.28
C GLU A 301 0.20 2.82 -17.28
N PHE A 302 -0.96 3.15 -16.71
CA PHE A 302 -1.53 4.49 -16.61
C PHE A 302 -1.49 5.04 -15.18
N GLU A 303 -0.49 4.60 -14.41
CA GLU A 303 -0.22 5.06 -13.05
C GLU A 303 0.79 6.23 -13.05
N CYS A 304 0.59 7.23 -12.19
CA CYS A 304 1.51 8.37 -12.02
C CYS A 304 2.88 7.91 -11.52
N LEU A 305 2.92 6.93 -10.62
CA LEU A 305 4.15 6.38 -10.03
C LEU A 305 4.91 5.44 -10.99
N ARG A 306 4.40 5.19 -12.20
CA ARG A 306 4.97 4.20 -13.13
C ARG A 306 6.47 4.36 -13.29
N ASP A 307 6.91 5.52 -13.76
CA ASP A 307 8.30 5.68 -14.18
C ASP A 307 9.26 5.75 -12.97
N SER A 308 8.79 6.22 -11.81
CA SER A 308 9.58 6.18 -10.58
C SER A 308 9.79 4.74 -10.10
N ILE A 309 8.75 3.90 -10.14
CA ILE A 309 8.85 2.47 -9.80
C ILE A 309 9.75 1.72 -10.79
N LEU A 310 9.59 1.96 -12.10
CA LEU A 310 10.45 1.35 -13.12
C LEU A 310 11.91 1.74 -12.92
N THR A 311 12.17 3.02 -12.67
CA THR A 311 13.52 3.56 -12.45
C THR A 311 14.14 2.99 -11.18
N PHE A 312 13.39 2.95 -10.08
CA PHE A 312 13.82 2.35 -8.82
C PHE A 312 14.17 0.87 -9.00
N TYR A 313 13.27 0.09 -9.60
CA TYR A 313 13.50 -1.33 -9.78
C TYR A 313 14.77 -1.60 -10.60
N GLU A 314 14.88 -1.01 -11.79
CA GLU A 314 16.00 -1.28 -12.71
C GLU A 314 17.33 -0.72 -12.20
N LYS A 315 17.33 0.47 -11.59
CA LYS A 315 18.60 1.14 -11.21
C LYS A 315 19.03 0.88 -9.78
N LYS A 316 18.10 0.69 -8.84
CA LYS A 316 18.41 0.70 -7.39
C LYS A 316 18.18 -0.64 -6.70
N PHE A 317 17.29 -1.48 -7.21
CA PHE A 317 16.81 -2.65 -6.45
C PHE A 317 17.14 -4.00 -7.08
N LYS A 318 16.84 -4.21 -8.36
CA LYS A 318 16.89 -5.51 -9.06
C LYS A 318 18.22 -6.25 -8.92
N ARG A 319 19.34 -5.52 -8.95
CA ARG A 319 20.68 -6.12 -8.85
C ARG A 319 21.02 -6.68 -7.47
N TYR A 320 20.28 -6.30 -6.43
CA TYR A 320 20.52 -6.70 -5.04
C TYR A 320 19.45 -7.64 -4.46
N ALA A 321 18.31 -7.77 -5.15
CA ALA A 321 17.24 -8.71 -4.78
C ALA A 321 17.36 -9.99 -5.63
N GLY A 322 17.84 -11.07 -5.00
CA GLY A 322 18.21 -12.32 -5.68
C GLY A 322 17.12 -12.87 -6.60
N HIS A 323 15.92 -13.10 -6.06
CA HIS A 323 14.73 -13.39 -6.86
C HIS A 323 13.79 -12.19 -6.79
N SER A 324 13.73 -11.40 -7.85
CA SER A 324 12.77 -10.32 -7.96
C SER A 324 12.14 -10.25 -9.35
N GLN A 325 10.88 -9.84 -9.40
CA GLN A 325 10.16 -9.61 -10.64
C GLN A 325 9.36 -8.31 -10.58
N LEU A 326 9.22 -7.68 -11.73
CA LEU A 326 8.41 -6.48 -11.95
C LEU A 326 7.33 -6.79 -12.99
N TYR A 327 6.08 -6.44 -12.68
CA TYR A 327 4.95 -6.57 -13.60
C TYR A 327 4.28 -5.24 -13.87
N VAL A 328 4.28 -4.82 -15.13
CA VAL A 328 3.48 -3.67 -15.58
C VAL A 328 2.11 -4.16 -15.99
N GLN A 329 1.09 -3.79 -15.23
CA GLN A 329 -0.29 -4.12 -15.54
C GLN A 329 -0.80 -3.25 -16.68
N LYS A 330 -1.00 -3.88 -17.85
CA LYS A 330 -1.55 -3.23 -19.03
C LYS A 330 -2.87 -2.53 -18.72
N GLY A 331 -2.96 -1.27 -19.08
CA GLY A 331 -4.13 -0.42 -18.85
C GLY A 331 -4.47 -0.14 -17.39
N GLY A 332 -3.60 -0.53 -16.45
CA GLY A 332 -3.82 -0.40 -15.02
C GLY A 332 -3.53 1.01 -14.49
N VAL A 333 -4.24 1.40 -13.43
CA VAL A 333 -4.03 2.64 -12.65
C VAL A 333 -3.29 2.34 -11.33
N HIS A 334 -3.07 3.34 -10.48
CA HIS A 334 -2.52 3.12 -9.14
C HIS A 334 -3.35 2.09 -8.37
N VAL A 335 -2.70 1.09 -7.75
CA VAL A 335 -3.34 -0.01 -6.98
C VAL A 335 -4.49 -0.71 -7.72
N ASP A 336 -4.37 -0.84 -9.04
CA ASP A 336 -5.43 -1.26 -9.96
C ASP A 336 -6.30 -2.46 -9.51
N PRO A 337 -5.76 -3.56 -8.95
CA PRO A 337 -6.58 -4.70 -8.54
C PRO A 337 -7.66 -4.37 -7.53
N PHE A 338 -7.49 -3.34 -6.69
CA PHE A 338 -8.47 -2.97 -5.67
C PHE A 338 -9.83 -2.60 -6.29
N TYR A 339 -9.83 -2.02 -7.49
CA TYR A 339 -11.07 -1.55 -8.11
C TYR A 339 -11.91 -2.66 -8.73
N ASP A 340 -11.37 -3.87 -8.89
CA ASP A 340 -12.19 -5.06 -9.17
C ASP A 340 -13.11 -5.40 -7.99
N PHE A 341 -12.74 -4.93 -6.79
CA PHE A 341 -13.43 -5.19 -5.53
C PHE A 341 -14.20 -3.96 -5.01
N PHE A 342 -14.24 -2.87 -5.77
CA PHE A 342 -14.82 -1.59 -5.32
C PHE A 342 -16.32 -1.71 -4.98
N PHE A 343 -17.07 -2.47 -5.79
CA PHE A 343 -18.51 -2.68 -5.61
C PHE A 343 -18.88 -4.11 -5.23
N VAL A 344 -17.95 -5.07 -5.32
CA VAL A 344 -18.22 -6.50 -5.16
C VAL A 344 -17.08 -7.16 -4.38
N ALA A 345 -17.38 -7.82 -3.27
CA ALA A 345 -16.35 -8.44 -2.43
C ALA A 345 -15.72 -9.72 -3.02
N SER A 346 -16.43 -10.39 -3.92
CA SER A 346 -15.97 -11.61 -4.59
C SER A 346 -16.40 -11.57 -6.06
N PRO A 347 -15.65 -10.85 -6.92
CA PRO A 347 -15.98 -10.74 -8.32
C PRO A 347 -15.81 -12.10 -9.02
N LYS A 348 -16.65 -12.37 -10.03
CA LYS A 348 -16.57 -13.63 -10.81
C LYS A 348 -15.27 -13.74 -11.63
N THR A 349 -14.73 -12.60 -12.01
CA THR A 349 -13.49 -12.46 -12.79
C THR A 349 -12.69 -11.29 -12.22
N THR A 350 -11.38 -11.46 -12.11
CA THR A 350 -10.44 -10.43 -11.69
C THR A 350 -9.50 -10.08 -12.85
N GLY A 351 -8.80 -8.95 -12.76
CA GLY A 351 -7.72 -8.60 -13.67
C GLY A 351 -6.56 -9.59 -13.58
N GLU A 352 -5.68 -9.58 -14.60
CA GLU A 352 -4.60 -10.56 -14.76
C GLU A 352 -3.58 -10.59 -13.60
N LEU A 353 -3.44 -9.49 -12.86
CA LEU A 353 -2.49 -9.39 -11.74
C LEU A 353 -2.95 -10.23 -10.53
N THR A 354 -4.22 -10.23 -10.19
CA THR A 354 -4.75 -10.94 -9.01
C THR A 354 -4.38 -12.43 -8.97
N PRO A 355 -4.65 -13.26 -10.00
CA PRO A 355 -4.24 -14.66 -9.97
C PRO A 355 -2.72 -14.85 -9.98
N LYS A 356 -1.94 -13.92 -10.57
CA LYS A 356 -0.47 -13.95 -10.49
C LYS A 356 0.01 -13.75 -9.05
N VAL A 357 -0.59 -12.81 -8.32
CA VAL A 357 -0.27 -12.56 -6.90
C VAL A 357 -0.63 -13.76 -6.04
N VAL A 358 -1.82 -14.34 -6.21
CA VAL A 358 -2.23 -15.55 -5.46
C VAL A 358 -1.23 -16.69 -5.67
N ASN A 359 -0.86 -16.97 -6.92
CA ASN A 359 0.11 -18.02 -7.23
C ASN A 359 1.49 -17.70 -6.65
N TRP A 360 1.95 -16.47 -6.80
CA TRP A 360 3.25 -16.04 -6.29
C TRP A 360 3.33 -16.15 -4.76
N ILE A 361 2.29 -15.77 -4.01
CA ILE A 361 2.26 -15.94 -2.54
C ILE A 361 2.24 -17.44 -2.19
N ALA A 362 1.41 -18.24 -2.87
CA ALA A 362 1.33 -19.68 -2.63
C ALA A 362 2.68 -20.38 -2.85
N ASP A 363 3.43 -19.98 -3.86
CA ASP A 363 4.73 -20.55 -4.18
C ASP A 363 5.82 -20.04 -3.24
N SER A 364 5.74 -18.79 -2.79
CA SER A 364 6.67 -18.22 -1.80
C SER A 364 6.63 -18.96 -0.45
N PHE A 365 5.47 -19.51 -0.05
CA PHE A 365 5.35 -20.37 1.14
C PHE A 365 5.87 -21.81 0.94
N LYS A 366 6.21 -22.22 -0.29
CA LYS A 366 6.70 -23.58 -0.60
C LYS A 366 8.22 -23.64 -0.79
N THR A 367 8.89 -22.50 -0.89
CA THR A 367 10.35 -22.45 -1.06
C THR A 367 11.02 -23.11 0.14
N GLU A 368 11.73 -24.23 -0.10
CA GLU A 368 12.37 -25.06 0.93
C GLU A 368 13.69 -24.46 1.46
#